data_AF-A0A9D7LFB3-F1
#
_entry.id   AF-A0A9D7LFB3-F1
#
_cell.length_a   1.000
_cell.length_b   1.000
_cell.length_c   1.000
_cell.angle_alpha   90.00
_cell.angle_beta   90.00
_cell.angle_gamma   90.00
#
_symmetry.space_group_name_H-M   'P 1'
#
loop_
_entity.id
_entity.type
_entity.pdbx_description
1 polymer ?
#
loop_
_entity_poly.entity_id
_entity_poly.type
_entity_poly.pdbx_seq_one_letter_code
_entity_poly.pdbx_strand_id
1 'polypeptide(L)'
;MALLGSFTKQPGETLPIDISFSSVVGGRTTTAITSVITVPSGMTQTGSAIQSGESLQIYVAGGTSGQSYPWKVVTTITIGGRDTIIEDEFDVVVLEV
;
A
#
# COMPACT_ATOMS: atom_id res chain seq x y z
N MET A 1 0.48 11.65 7.27
CA MET A 1 1.07 10.36 6.85
C MET A 1 1.42 9.51 8.04
N ALA A 2 0.82 8.32 8.14
CA ALA A 2 1.18 7.31 9.13
C ALA A 2 2.09 6.25 8.50
N LEU A 3 3.08 5.76 9.25
CA LEU A 3 3.89 4.61 8.83
C LEU A 3 3.17 3.33 9.23
N LEU A 4 2.75 2.54 8.23
CA LEU A 4 2.05 1.28 8.42
C LEU A 4 3.00 0.15 8.85
N GLY A 5 4.28 0.26 8.51
CA GLY A 5 5.33 -0.67 8.88
C GLY A 5 6.37 -0.86 7.78
N SER A 6 7.18 -1.90 7.94
CA SER A 6 8.24 -2.27 7.00
C SER A 6 8.10 -3.74 6.60
N PHE A 7 8.29 -4.02 5.32
CA PHE A 7 8.20 -5.34 4.72
C PHE A 7 9.54 -5.72 4.11
N THR A 8 10.00 -6.95 4.33
CA THR A 8 11.27 -7.45 3.78
C THR A 8 11.03 -8.34 2.57
N LYS A 9 11.82 -8.17 1.51
CA LYS A 9 11.79 -9.01 0.31
C LYS A 9 13.18 -9.33 -0.22
N GLN A 10 13.29 -10.34 -1.09
CA GLN A 10 14.51 -10.60 -1.85
C GLN A 10 14.61 -9.73 -3.13
N PRO A 11 15.81 -9.42 -3.67
CA PRO A 11 15.97 -8.55 -4.85
C PRO A 11 15.21 -8.99 -6.10
N GLY A 12 14.96 -10.28 -6.29
CA GLY A 12 14.19 -10.83 -7.42
C GLY A 12 12.71 -11.10 -7.11
N GLU A 13 12.27 -10.88 -5.88
CA GLU A 13 10.95 -11.27 -5.42
C GLU A 13 9.90 -10.20 -5.74
N THR A 14 8.68 -10.66 -6.04
CA THR A 14 7.48 -9.83 -6.06
C THR A 14 6.61 -10.27 -4.89
N LEU A 15 6.28 -9.33 -4.00
CA LEU A 15 5.45 -9.61 -2.82
C LEU A 15 4.13 -8.83 -2.89
N PRO A 16 3.00 -9.46 -2.51
CA PRO A 16 1.79 -8.73 -2.18
C PRO A 16 1.93 -8.08 -0.80
N ILE A 17 1.56 -6.81 -0.70
CA ILE A 17 1.42 -6.05 0.54
C ILE A 17 -0.04 -5.65 0.67
N ASP A 18 -0.66 -6.02 1.79
CA ASP A 18 -2.06 -5.72 2.08
C ASP A 18 -2.15 -4.57 3.09
N ILE A 19 -2.87 -3.52 2.72
CA ILE A 19 -3.22 -2.38 3.57
C ILE A 19 -4.69 -2.52 3.95
N SER A 20 -4.99 -2.61 5.24
CA SER A 20 -6.37 -2.68 5.74
C SER A 20 -6.87 -1.30 6.17
N PHE A 21 -8.05 -0.92 5.67
CA PHE A 21 -8.77 0.27 6.08
C PHE A 21 -9.89 -0.03 7.09
N SER A 22 -9.96 -1.26 7.62
CA SER A 22 -11.02 -1.71 8.53
C SER A 22 -11.20 -0.78 9.74
N SER A 23 -10.12 -0.21 10.27
CA SER A 23 -10.16 0.78 11.36
C SER A 23 -10.78 2.11 10.93
N VAL A 24 -10.52 2.56 9.69
CA VAL A 24 -11.06 3.81 9.14
C VAL A 24 -12.50 3.64 8.70
N VAL A 25 -12.87 2.48 8.17
CA VAL A 25 -14.24 2.15 7.78
C VAL A 25 -15.10 1.91 9.03
N GLY A 26 -14.57 1.19 10.03
CA GLY A 26 -15.25 0.96 11.30
C GLY A 26 -16.62 0.28 11.14
N GLY A 27 -16.77 -0.63 10.18
CA GLY A 27 -18.02 -1.33 9.88
C GLY A 27 -19.10 -0.50 9.18
N ARG A 28 -18.78 0.72 8.72
CA ARG A 28 -19.68 1.54 7.92
C ARG A 28 -19.65 1.08 6.45
N THR A 29 -20.76 1.20 5.74
CA THR A 29 -20.78 0.87 4.31
C THR A 29 -19.94 1.87 3.51
N THR A 30 -18.96 1.36 2.78
CA THR A 30 -18.20 2.10 1.78
C THR A 30 -18.89 2.01 0.42
N THR A 31 -18.90 3.10 -0.34
CA THR A 31 -19.45 3.12 -1.71
C THR A 31 -18.37 3.20 -2.77
N ALA A 32 -17.19 3.71 -2.41
CA ALA A 32 -16.03 3.77 -3.28
C ALA A 32 -14.74 3.78 -2.46
N ILE A 33 -13.71 3.12 -2.97
CA ILE A 33 -12.33 3.23 -2.50
C ILE A 33 -11.45 3.44 -3.73
N THR A 34 -10.72 4.54 -3.74
CA THR A 34 -9.72 4.85 -4.78
C THR A 34 -8.39 5.08 -4.11
N SER A 35 -7.30 4.63 -4.74
CA SER A 35 -5.96 4.74 -4.18
C SER A 35 -4.98 5.22 -5.25
N VAL A 36 -4.10 6.12 -4.85
CA VAL A 36 -2.98 6.60 -5.64
C VAL A 36 -1.71 6.17 -4.94
N ILE A 37 -0.92 5.34 -5.63
CA ILE A 37 0.32 4.78 -5.11
C ILE A 37 1.49 5.53 -5.75
N THR A 38 2.37 6.07 -4.93
CA THR A 38 3.62 6.69 -5.37
C THR A 38 4.74 5.67 -5.23
N VAL A 39 5.18 5.14 -6.37
CA VAL A 39 6.26 4.16 -6.44
C VAL A 39 7.61 4.87 -6.32
N PRO A 40 8.46 4.51 -5.34
CA PRO A 40 9.79 5.08 -5.22
C PRO A 40 10.70 4.64 -6.37
N SER A 41 11.69 5.46 -6.71
CA SER A 41 12.66 5.16 -7.77
C SER A 41 13.40 3.84 -7.48
N GLY A 42 13.58 3.01 -8.50
CA GLY A 42 14.19 1.69 -8.39
C GLY A 42 13.23 0.56 -8.00
N MET A 43 11.99 0.88 -7.61
CA MET A 43 10.93 -0.09 -7.38
C MET A 43 9.94 -0.15 -8.55
N THR A 44 9.11 -1.17 -8.57
CA THR A 44 8.05 -1.33 -9.58
C THR A 44 6.78 -1.85 -8.91
N GLN A 45 5.65 -1.21 -9.23
CA GLN A 45 4.33 -1.74 -8.92
C GLN A 45 3.87 -2.62 -10.08
N THR A 46 3.76 -3.93 -9.85
CA THR A 46 3.33 -4.88 -10.89
C THR A 46 1.82 -5.05 -10.94
N GLY A 47 1.11 -4.62 -9.90
CA GLY A 47 -0.34 -4.60 -9.85
C GLY A 47 -0.87 -4.03 -8.54
N SER A 48 -2.17 -3.71 -8.52
CA SER A 48 -2.89 -3.37 -7.29
C SER A 48 -4.37 -3.67 -7.44
N ALA A 49 -5.03 -4.09 -6.36
CA ALA A 49 -6.46 -4.34 -6.35
C ALA A 49 -7.07 -3.95 -4.99
N ILE A 50 -8.29 -3.42 -5.02
CA ILE A 50 -9.11 -3.30 -3.82
C ILE A 50 -9.74 -4.66 -3.54
N GLN A 51 -9.32 -5.29 -2.44
CA GLN A 51 -9.83 -6.55 -1.95
C GLN A 51 -10.96 -6.27 -0.96
N SER A 52 -12.05 -7.03 -1.03
CA SER A 52 -13.15 -7.01 -0.03
C SER A 52 -13.82 -5.66 0.29
N GLY A 53 -13.55 -4.59 -0.49
CA GLY A 53 -14.11 -3.26 -0.25
C GLY A 53 -13.56 -2.52 0.98
N GLU A 54 -12.53 -3.07 1.64
CA GLU A 54 -11.91 -2.49 2.84
C GLU A 54 -10.38 -2.70 2.90
N SER A 55 -9.77 -3.36 1.91
CA SER A 55 -8.32 -3.52 1.85
C SER A 55 -7.77 -3.24 0.45
N LEU A 56 -6.55 -2.72 0.40
CA LEU A 56 -5.79 -2.51 -0.82
C LEU A 56 -4.62 -3.49 -0.83
N GLN A 57 -4.56 -4.33 -1.84
CA GLN A 57 -3.41 -5.18 -2.12
C GLN A 57 -2.53 -4.53 -3.18
N ILE A 58 -1.23 -4.45 -2.94
CA ILE A 58 -0.22 -3.87 -3.82
C ILE A 58 0.86 -4.92 -4.08
N TYR A 59 1.16 -5.19 -5.35
CA TYR A 59 2.27 -6.08 -5.72
C TYR A 59 3.52 -5.26 -5.97
N VAL A 60 4.52 -5.44 -5.10
CA VAL A 60 5.78 -4.69 -5.14
C VAL A 60 6.92 -5.56 -5.67
N ALA A 61 7.69 -5.03 -6.60
CA ALA A 61 8.84 -5.69 -7.22
C ALA A 61 10.02 -4.71 -7.39
N GLY A 62 11.15 -5.23 -7.86
CA GLY A 62 12.37 -4.44 -8.11
C GLY A 62 13.19 -4.17 -6.85
N GLY A 63 13.96 -3.09 -6.86
CA GLY A 63 14.85 -2.68 -5.78
C GLY A 63 16.23 -3.33 -5.82
N THR A 64 17.18 -2.67 -5.19
CA THR A 64 18.59 -3.08 -5.10
C THR A 64 18.86 -3.74 -3.76
N SER A 65 19.70 -4.78 -3.77
CA SER A 65 20.21 -5.47 -2.58
C SER A 65 20.65 -4.48 -1.49
N GLY A 66 20.20 -4.69 -0.25
CA GLY A 66 20.58 -3.89 0.93
C GLY A 66 19.94 -2.50 1.02
N GLN A 67 18.93 -2.18 0.22
CA GLN A 67 18.28 -0.86 0.21
C GLN A 67 16.85 -0.91 0.76
N SER A 68 16.41 0.21 1.36
CA SER A 68 15.03 0.41 1.81
C SER A 68 14.34 1.47 0.94
N TYR A 69 13.08 1.23 0.59
CA TYR A 69 12.30 2.07 -0.30
C TYR A 69 10.98 2.46 0.37
N PRO A 70 10.77 3.76 0.69
CA PRO A 70 9.49 4.22 1.24
C PRO A 70 8.46 4.37 0.12
N TRP A 71 7.34 3.65 0.24
CA TRP A 71 6.19 3.73 -0.63
C TRP A 71 5.11 4.59 0.01
N LYS A 72 4.51 5.50 -0.77
CA LYS A 72 3.41 6.35 -0.28
C LYS A 72 2.11 5.95 -0.94
N VAL A 73 1.05 5.91 -0.14
CA VAL A 73 -0.29 5.58 -0.61
C VAL A 73 -1.25 6.65 -0.10
N VAL A 74 -1.99 7.25 -1.02
CA VAL A 74 -3.11 8.14 -0.70
C VAL A 74 -4.39 7.44 -1.09
N THR A 75 -5.24 7.17 -0.12
CA THR A 75 -6.50 6.46 -0.32
C THR A 75 -7.67 7.39 0.01
N THR A 76 -8.60 7.52 -0.93
CA THR A 76 -9.89 8.18 -0.71
C THR A 76 -10.97 7.13 -0.54
N ILE A 77 -11.66 7.16 0.60
CA ILE A 77 -12.75 6.25 0.94
C ILE A 77 -14.04 7.08 1.06
N THR A 78 -15.04 6.76 0.25
CA THR A 78 -16.38 7.36 0.37
C THR A 78 -17.21 6.53 1.34
N ILE A 79 -17.49 7.09 2.53
CA ILE A 79 -18.26 6.47 3.61
C ILE A 79 -19.53 7.28 3.82
N GLY A 80 -20.70 6.68 3.57
CA GLY A 80 -21.99 7.38 3.74
C GLY A 80 -22.11 8.67 2.92
N GLY A 81 -21.51 8.69 1.72
CA GLY A 81 -21.52 9.86 0.82
C GLY A 81 -20.53 10.98 1.19
N ARG A 82 -19.61 10.73 2.12
CA ARG A 82 -18.52 11.66 2.47
C ARG A 82 -17.17 11.02 2.20
N ASP A 83 -16.26 11.79 1.63
CA ASP A 83 -14.90 11.34 1.36
C ASP A 83 -14.01 11.50 2.60
N THR A 84 -13.32 10.42 2.93
CA THR A 84 -12.27 10.37 3.94
C THR A 84 -10.96 10.09 3.23
N ILE A 85 -9.99 11.00 3.35
CA ILE A 85 -8.66 10.86 2.73
C ILE A 85 -7.69 10.35 3.79
N ILE A 86 -6.99 9.28 3.46
CA ILE A 86 -5.96 8.66 4.29
C ILE A 86 -4.65 8.77 3.52
N GLU A 87 -3.59 9.16 4.21
CA GLU A 87 -2.24 9.17 3.67
C GLU A 87 -1.38 8.25 4.52
N ASP A 88 -0.86 7.21 3.87
CA ASP A 88 -0.08 6.17 4.51
C ASP A 88 1.28 6.01 3.82
N GLU A 89 2.22 5.46 4.57
CA GLU A 89 3.54 5.09 4.10
C GLU A 89 3.87 3.68 4.57
N PHE A 90 4.60 2.91 3.76
CA PHE A 90 5.22 1.66 4.18
C PHE A 90 6.60 1.53 3.56
N ASP A 91 7.50 0.86 4.26
CA ASP A 91 8.85 0.60 3.76
C ASP A 91 8.95 -0.78 3.14
N VAL A 92 9.68 -0.88 2.03
CA VAL A 92 10.11 -2.15 1.46
C VAL A 92 11.62 -2.25 1.57
N VAL A 93 12.08 -3.16 2.42
CA VAL A 93 13.50 -3.46 2.63
C VAL A 93 13.88 -4.64 1.74
N VAL A 94 14.83 -4.41 0.85
CA VAL A 94 15.41 -5.44 0.00
C VAL A 94 16.63 -6.03 0.73
N LEU A 95 16.54 -7.31 1.09
CA LEU A 95 17.61 -7.99 1.82
C LEU A 95 18.88 -8.10 0.98
N GLU A 96 20.02 -8.13 1.67
CA GLU A 96 21.31 -8.40 1.06
C GLU A 96 21.40 -9.90 0.69
N VAL A 97 22.00 -10.19 -0.48
CA VAL A 97 22.22 -11.55 -1.01
C VAL A 97 23.69 -11.92 -0.91
#